data_AF-A0A2G7GHZ0-F1
#
_entry.id   AF-A0A2G7GHZ0-F1
#
_cell.length_a   1.000
_cell.length_b   1.000
_cell.length_c   1.000
_cell.angle_alpha   90.00
_cell.angle_beta   90.00
_cell.angle_gamma   90.00
#
_symmetry.space_group_name_H-M   'P 1'
#
loop_
_entity.id
_entity.type
_entity.pdbx_description
1 polymer ?
#
loop_
_entity_poly.entity_id
_entity_poly.type
_entity_poly.pdbx_seq_one_letter_code
_entity_poly.pdbx_strand_id
1 'polypeptide(L)'
;MVEPTFICDDDYYVPDANQLITEDDTPVDNFASAKQQRLLVSSLYSALKTQIFLAEANVGVYYTDLQPAIVPDVFLSFDVQVPQNWWEKQNRCYMVWRFGKPPEVAIEIVSNKEGDELGKKLRIYEHMRVSYYIVYDPTGQFGQVLRVYELRGMRYSEISETWLEQVGLGVTIWQGEFEGRQDTWLRWCYQDGNILLTGDERASQAEQRASQAEQRAQLLAEQLRRMGIEPSD
;
A
#
# COMPACT_ATOMS: atom_id res chain seq x y z
N MET A 1 27.69 45.88 -5.27
CA MET A 1 26.81 44.71 -5.33
C MET A 1 27.70 43.50 -5.20
N VAL A 2 27.61 42.79 -4.08
CA VAL A 2 28.37 41.57 -3.84
C VAL A 2 27.37 40.44 -4.06
N GLU A 3 27.51 39.70 -5.15
CA GLU A 3 26.77 38.44 -5.30
C GLU A 3 27.39 37.43 -4.33
N PRO A 4 26.62 36.83 -3.42
CA PRO A 4 27.11 35.69 -2.66
C PRO A 4 27.12 34.48 -3.59
N THR A 5 28.32 34.04 -3.95
CA THR A 5 28.55 32.71 -4.53
C THR A 5 28.14 31.69 -3.49
N PHE A 6 26.93 31.15 -3.59
CA PHE A 6 26.54 29.95 -2.85
C PHE A 6 27.27 28.76 -3.48
N ILE A 7 28.47 28.49 -3.01
CA ILE A 7 29.13 27.20 -3.20
C ILE A 7 28.67 26.33 -2.03
N CYS A 8 27.58 25.59 -2.23
CA CYS A 8 27.29 24.40 -1.44
C CYS A 8 27.86 23.19 -2.21
N ASP A 9 29.19 23.03 -2.15
CA ASP A 9 29.81 21.73 -2.36
C ASP A 9 29.85 21.05 -1.00
N ASP A 10 28.70 20.55 -0.56
CA ASP A 10 28.71 19.50 0.46
C ASP A 10 29.03 18.21 -0.29
N ASP A 11 30.32 17.85 -0.32
CA ASP A 11 30.81 16.54 -0.77
C ASP A 11 30.25 15.43 0.14
N TYR A 12 28.98 15.05 -0.03
CA TYR A 12 28.40 13.90 0.65
C TYR A 12 28.52 12.64 -0.21
N TYR A 13 29.05 11.58 0.39
CA TYR A 13 29.14 10.26 -0.24
C TYR A 13 27.73 9.66 -0.40
N VAL A 14 27.33 9.40 -1.64
CA VAL A 14 26.12 8.65 -1.97
C VAL A 14 26.51 7.20 -2.30
N PRO A 15 25.99 6.19 -1.59
CA PRO A 15 26.29 4.79 -1.89
C PRO A 15 25.99 4.44 -3.36
N ASP A 16 26.94 3.74 -4.00
CA ASP A 16 26.78 3.28 -5.38
C ASP A 16 25.77 2.14 -5.46
N ALA A 17 24.61 2.42 -6.07
CA ALA A 17 23.53 1.45 -6.26
C ALA A 17 23.96 0.19 -7.03
N ASN A 18 25.07 0.23 -7.79
CA ASN A 18 25.58 -0.96 -8.48
C ASN A 18 26.09 -2.03 -7.51
N GLN A 19 26.45 -1.66 -6.28
CA GLN A 19 26.92 -2.56 -5.25
C GLN A 19 25.77 -3.24 -4.48
N LEU A 20 24.52 -2.80 -4.71
CA LEU A 20 23.34 -3.32 -4.05
C LEU A 20 22.75 -4.54 -4.78
N ILE A 21 22.30 -5.54 -4.01
CA ILE A 21 21.62 -6.75 -4.51
C ILE A 21 20.12 -6.46 -4.67
N THR A 22 19.71 -6.07 -5.88
CA THR A 22 18.31 -5.69 -6.16
C THR A 22 17.39 -6.87 -6.49
N GLU A 23 17.96 -8.05 -6.76
CA GLU A 23 17.27 -9.26 -7.20
C GLU A 23 17.90 -10.45 -6.45
N ASP A 24 17.10 -11.25 -5.76
CA ASP A 24 17.53 -12.46 -5.04
C ASP A 24 16.60 -13.61 -5.46
N ASP A 25 17.18 -14.76 -5.84
CA ASP A 25 16.49 -15.94 -6.40
C ASP A 25 15.89 -16.88 -5.31
N THR A 26 15.53 -16.37 -4.13
CA THR A 26 14.87 -17.19 -3.09
C THR A 26 13.35 -17.34 -3.31
N PRO A 27 12.73 -18.41 -2.78
CA PRO A 27 11.40 -18.86 -3.23
C PRO A 27 10.30 -17.82 -3.05
N VAL A 28 9.59 -17.62 -4.16
CA VAL A 28 8.36 -16.86 -4.37
C VAL A 28 7.27 -17.10 -3.32
N ASP A 29 6.58 -16.02 -2.95
CA ASP A 29 5.37 -16.03 -2.15
C ASP A 29 4.37 -17.13 -2.54
N ASN A 30 3.59 -17.60 -1.56
CA ASN A 30 2.46 -18.46 -1.86
C ASN A 30 1.33 -17.67 -2.57
N PHE A 31 0.43 -18.40 -3.24
CA PHE A 31 -0.66 -17.80 -4.02
C PHE A 31 -1.59 -16.88 -3.21
N ALA A 32 -1.80 -17.15 -1.92
CA ALA A 32 -2.65 -16.33 -1.06
C ALA A 32 -1.97 -14.99 -0.74
N SER A 33 -0.68 -15.03 -0.41
CA SER A 33 0.12 -13.83 -0.08
C SER A 33 0.25 -12.93 -1.31
N ALA A 34 0.57 -13.51 -2.47
CA ALA A 34 0.62 -12.76 -3.73
C ALA A 34 -0.72 -12.07 -4.09
N LYS A 35 -1.87 -12.71 -3.80
CA LYS A 35 -3.19 -12.09 -3.97
C LYS A 35 -3.43 -10.98 -2.96
N GLN A 36 -3.11 -11.21 -1.69
CA GLN A 36 -3.26 -10.24 -0.61
C GLN A 36 -2.40 -8.97 -0.86
N GLN A 37 -1.18 -9.12 -1.35
CA GLN A 37 -0.31 -8.02 -1.76
C GLN A 37 -0.94 -7.21 -2.90
N ARG A 38 -1.37 -7.87 -3.99
CA ARG A 38 -2.05 -7.20 -5.12
C ARG A 38 -3.31 -6.46 -4.68
N LEU A 39 -4.09 -7.05 -3.78
CA LEU A 39 -5.29 -6.44 -3.23
C LEU A 39 -4.99 -5.14 -2.48
N LEU A 40 -3.96 -5.13 -1.63
CA LEU A 40 -3.54 -3.96 -0.88
C LEU A 40 -2.98 -2.85 -1.78
N VAL A 41 -2.13 -3.21 -2.75
CA VAL A 41 -1.51 -2.22 -3.65
C VAL A 41 -2.53 -1.65 -4.64
N SER A 42 -3.31 -2.50 -5.32
CA SER A 42 -4.27 -2.06 -6.34
C SER A 42 -5.41 -1.20 -5.79
N SER A 43 -5.85 -1.45 -4.56
CA SER A 43 -6.87 -0.63 -3.91
C SER A 43 -6.38 0.79 -3.62
N LEU A 44 -5.12 0.98 -3.21
CA LEU A 44 -4.53 2.31 -3.02
C LEU A 44 -4.48 3.09 -4.33
N TYR A 45 -3.93 2.52 -5.41
CA TYR A 45 -3.85 3.20 -6.72
C TYR A 45 -5.24 3.46 -7.35
N SER A 46 -6.23 2.62 -7.03
CA SER A 46 -7.61 2.86 -7.47
C SER A 46 -8.28 4.00 -6.70
N ALA A 47 -8.02 4.11 -5.40
CA ALA A 47 -8.70 5.06 -4.51
C ALA A 47 -8.02 6.44 -4.45
N LEU A 48 -6.68 6.49 -4.36
CA LEU A 48 -5.92 7.71 -4.03
C LEU A 48 -5.37 8.43 -5.27
N LYS A 49 -6.17 8.55 -6.32
CA LYS A 49 -5.74 9.04 -7.66
C LYS A 49 -5.16 10.47 -7.67
N THR A 50 -5.49 11.28 -6.69
CA THR A 50 -5.03 12.69 -6.58
C THR A 50 -3.88 12.86 -5.61
N GLN A 51 -3.53 11.82 -4.85
CA GLN A 51 -2.46 11.86 -3.86
C GLN A 51 -1.16 11.42 -4.52
N ILE A 52 -0.05 12.09 -4.18
CA ILE A 52 1.27 11.60 -4.54
C ILE A 52 1.68 10.56 -3.49
N PHE A 53 1.92 9.33 -3.94
CA PHE A 53 2.42 8.26 -3.09
C PHE A 53 3.08 7.17 -3.94
N LEU A 54 3.82 6.30 -3.25
CA LEU A 54 4.34 5.05 -3.76
C LEU A 54 3.90 3.93 -2.83
N ALA A 55 3.21 2.93 -3.39
CA ALA A 55 2.93 1.69 -2.71
C ALA A 55 3.38 0.53 -3.59
N GLU A 56 4.13 -0.40 -3.03
CA GLU A 56 4.68 -1.53 -3.77
C GLU A 56 4.66 -2.79 -2.92
N ALA A 57 4.72 -3.93 -3.59
CA ALA A 57 4.86 -5.24 -2.99
C ALA A 57 6.18 -5.89 -3.42
N ASN A 58 6.84 -6.59 -2.50
CA ASN A 58 8.11 -7.29 -2.76
C ASN A 58 9.22 -6.41 -3.36
N VAL A 59 9.25 -5.13 -2.98
CA VAL A 59 10.31 -4.19 -3.39
C VAL A 59 11.23 -3.93 -2.20
N GLY A 60 12.52 -4.19 -2.40
CA GLY A 60 13.53 -4.02 -1.36
C GLY A 60 13.71 -2.57 -0.91
N VAL A 61 13.80 -2.39 0.40
CA VAL A 61 14.04 -1.13 1.09
C VAL A 61 15.44 -1.14 1.68
N TYR A 62 16.30 -0.25 1.18
CA TYR A 62 17.64 0.00 1.71
C TYR A 62 17.61 1.18 2.67
N TYR A 63 18.01 0.92 3.91
CA TYR A 63 17.96 1.91 5.00
C TYR A 63 19.34 2.22 5.59
N THR A 64 20.33 1.36 5.37
CA THR A 64 21.72 1.57 5.79
C THR A 64 22.64 1.09 4.67
N ASP A 65 23.77 1.77 4.50
CA ASP A 65 24.82 1.32 3.58
C ASP A 65 25.40 -0.03 4.03
N LEU A 66 25.82 -0.86 3.07
CA LEU A 66 26.43 -2.19 3.28
C LEU A 66 25.56 -3.23 4.01
N GLN A 67 24.30 -2.92 4.34
CA GLN A 67 23.35 -3.87 4.88
C GLN A 67 22.43 -4.38 3.75
N PRO A 68 21.99 -5.66 3.81
CA PRO A 68 21.00 -6.14 2.86
C PRO A 68 19.69 -5.35 3.00
N ALA A 69 18.97 -5.21 1.89
CA ALA A 69 17.63 -4.65 1.91
C ALA A 69 16.71 -5.49 2.80
N ILE A 70 15.75 -4.81 3.44
CA ILE A 70 14.56 -5.49 3.96
C ILE A 70 13.48 -5.45 2.87
N VAL A 71 12.76 -6.56 2.69
CA VAL A 71 11.70 -6.66 1.67
C VAL A 71 10.37 -6.82 2.40
N PRO A 72 9.55 -5.75 2.51
CA PRO A 72 8.17 -5.86 2.98
C PRO A 72 7.30 -6.55 1.95
N ASP A 73 6.28 -7.28 2.42
CA ASP A 73 5.23 -7.78 1.53
C ASP A 73 4.49 -6.63 0.85
N VAL A 74 4.19 -5.57 1.60
CA VAL A 74 3.66 -4.31 1.07
C VAL A 74 4.22 -3.14 1.86
N PHE A 75 4.57 -2.03 1.20
CA PHE A 75 4.79 -0.75 1.86
C PHE A 75 3.95 0.37 1.25
N LEU A 76 3.78 1.46 2.02
CA LEU A 76 3.18 2.72 1.57
C LEU A 76 4.08 3.89 2.01
N SER A 77 4.39 4.77 1.07
CA SER A 77 5.13 6.01 1.29
C SER A 77 4.44 7.18 0.57
N PHE A 78 4.01 8.20 1.29
CA PHE A 78 3.38 9.41 0.70
C PHE A 78 4.42 10.40 0.18
N ASP A 79 4.00 11.33 -0.67
CA ASP A 79 4.81 12.46 -1.13
C ASP A 79 6.14 12.07 -1.82
N VAL A 80 6.20 10.84 -2.34
CA VAL A 80 7.33 10.31 -3.10
C VAL A 80 6.86 9.68 -4.41
N GLN A 81 7.74 9.65 -5.41
CA GLN A 81 7.48 9.04 -6.72
C GLN A 81 8.73 8.31 -7.22
N VAL A 82 8.53 7.23 -7.96
CA VAL A 82 9.63 6.56 -8.66
C VAL A 82 10.10 7.45 -9.82
N PRO A 83 11.42 7.60 -10.03
CA PRO A 83 11.95 8.34 -11.18
C PRO A 83 11.47 7.77 -12.53
N GLN A 84 11.32 8.62 -13.56
CA GLN A 84 10.85 8.20 -14.89
C GLN A 84 11.74 7.15 -15.55
N ASN A 85 13.03 7.11 -15.23
CA ASN A 85 14.01 6.13 -15.65
C ASN A 85 14.07 4.94 -14.68
N TRP A 86 12.91 4.44 -14.25
CA TRP A 86 12.70 3.32 -13.33
C TRP A 86 13.42 2.01 -13.69
N TRP A 87 13.79 1.80 -14.96
CA TRP A 87 14.58 0.64 -15.38
C TRP A 87 16.07 0.72 -15.03
N GLU A 88 16.59 1.89 -14.66
CA GLU A 88 17.96 1.99 -14.18
C GLU A 88 18.10 1.33 -12.81
N LYS A 89 19.18 0.58 -12.59
CA LYS A 89 19.39 -0.24 -11.38
C LYS A 89 19.14 0.54 -10.07
N GLN A 90 19.57 1.78 -10.04
CA GLN A 90 19.44 2.73 -8.94
C GLN A 90 18.00 3.24 -8.65
N ASN A 91 17.03 2.91 -9.50
CA ASN A 91 15.63 3.28 -9.34
C ASN A 91 14.72 2.06 -9.14
N ARG A 92 15.29 0.85 -9.08
CA ARG A 92 14.55 -0.42 -8.92
C ARG A 92 14.26 -0.80 -7.48
N CYS A 93 14.72 -0.01 -6.52
CA CYS A 93 14.55 -0.26 -5.09
C CYS A 93 14.30 1.04 -4.33
N TYR A 94 13.76 0.90 -3.11
CA TYR A 94 13.52 2.04 -2.23
C TYR A 94 14.77 2.32 -1.40
N MET A 95 15.60 3.28 -1.81
CA MET A 95 16.73 3.76 -1.02
C MET A 95 16.31 4.95 -0.15
N VAL A 96 16.31 4.78 1.18
CA VAL A 96 15.85 5.82 2.12
C VAL A 96 16.55 7.15 1.91
N TRP A 97 17.85 7.16 1.60
CA TRP A 97 18.61 8.39 1.33
C TRP A 97 18.28 9.05 -0.02
N ARG A 98 17.74 8.32 -0.99
CA ARG A 98 17.27 8.89 -2.27
C ARG A 98 15.84 9.39 -2.18
N PHE A 99 14.98 8.67 -1.46
CA PHE A 99 13.59 9.05 -1.22
C PHE A 99 13.44 10.07 -0.08
N GLY A 100 14.49 10.28 0.73
CA GLY A 100 14.54 11.27 1.82
C GLY A 100 13.87 10.84 3.12
N LYS A 101 13.17 9.70 3.14
CA LYS A 101 12.46 9.17 4.32
C LYS A 101 12.20 7.66 4.20
N PRO A 102 12.00 6.94 5.33
CA PRO A 102 11.44 5.59 5.30
C PRO A 102 9.98 5.60 4.82
N PRO A 103 9.43 4.44 4.37
CA PRO A 103 7.99 4.31 4.18
C PRO A 103 7.22 4.59 5.47
N GLU A 104 6.00 5.13 5.36
CA GLU A 104 5.11 5.33 6.50
C GLU A 104 4.58 4.00 7.04
N VAL A 105 4.24 3.06 6.14
CA VAL A 105 3.69 1.76 6.52
C VAL A 105 4.49 0.64 5.89
N ALA A 106 4.80 -0.39 6.68
CA ALA A 106 5.26 -1.69 6.21
C ALA A 106 4.29 -2.76 6.70
N ILE A 107 3.90 -3.67 5.81
CA ILE A 107 2.97 -4.77 6.07
C ILE A 107 3.71 -6.08 5.77
N GLU A 108 3.54 -7.06 6.66
CA GLU A 108 4.01 -8.44 6.50
C GLU A 108 2.81 -9.39 6.61
N ILE A 109 2.77 -10.38 5.72
CA ILE A 109 1.73 -11.38 5.58
C ILE A 109 2.32 -12.73 5.99
N VAL A 110 1.87 -13.22 7.14
CA VAL A 110 2.39 -14.45 7.71
C VAL A 110 1.89 -15.64 6.89
N SER A 111 2.83 -16.30 6.22
CA SER A 111 2.59 -17.56 5.51
C SER A 111 2.97 -18.80 6.33
N ASN A 112 4.00 -18.68 7.17
CA ASN A 112 4.48 -19.72 8.08
C ASN A 112 5.14 -19.08 9.33
N LYS A 113 5.61 -19.89 10.28
CA LYS A 113 6.30 -19.40 11.49
C LYS A 113 7.78 -19.05 11.29
N GLU A 114 8.31 -19.15 10.07
CA GLU A 114 9.76 -19.04 9.80
C GLU A 114 10.22 -17.59 9.56
N GLY A 115 9.32 -16.66 9.23
CA GLY A 115 9.69 -15.32 8.74
C GLY A 115 10.10 -14.28 9.80
N ASP A 116 10.14 -14.66 11.08
CA ASP A 116 10.57 -13.83 12.23
C ASP A 116 9.99 -12.39 12.22
N GLU A 117 8.73 -12.28 11.78
CA GLU A 117 8.00 -11.01 11.60
C GLU A 117 7.85 -10.27 12.92
N LEU A 118 7.67 -11.01 14.02
CA LEU A 118 7.53 -10.47 15.37
C LEU A 118 8.87 -10.31 16.11
N GLY A 119 10.00 -10.63 15.47
CA GLY A 119 11.33 -10.56 16.07
C GLY A 119 12.26 -9.62 15.32
N LYS A 120 13.07 -10.15 14.39
CA LYS A 120 14.08 -9.38 13.67
C LYS A 120 13.46 -8.31 12.76
N LYS A 121 12.42 -8.63 11.97
CA LYS A 121 11.81 -7.66 11.05
C LYS A 121 11.19 -6.48 11.80
N LEU A 122 10.42 -6.74 12.86
CA LEU A 122 9.86 -5.70 13.74
C LEU A 122 10.95 -4.75 14.25
N ARG A 123 12.08 -5.29 14.73
CA ARG A 123 13.21 -4.46 15.18
C ARG A 123 13.82 -3.66 14.04
N ILE A 124 13.99 -4.22 12.85
CA ILE A 124 14.53 -3.49 11.70
C ILE A 124 13.63 -2.30 11.36
N TYR A 125 12.32 -2.50 11.21
CA TYR A 125 11.40 -1.41 10.91
C TYR A 125 11.35 -0.34 12.01
N GLU A 126 11.47 -0.73 13.29
CA GLU A 126 11.56 0.19 14.42
C GLU A 126 12.81 1.10 14.30
N HIS A 127 13.96 0.50 13.99
CA HIS A 127 15.22 1.23 13.79
C HIS A 127 15.17 2.12 12.55
N MET A 128 14.52 1.67 11.49
CA MET A 128 14.27 2.44 10.27
C MET A 128 13.31 3.61 10.48
N ARG A 129 12.59 3.65 11.61
CA ARG A 129 11.60 4.67 11.94
C ARG A 129 10.37 4.64 11.04
N VAL A 130 9.98 3.46 10.54
CA VAL A 130 8.70 3.28 9.82
C VAL A 130 7.55 3.55 10.81
N SER A 131 6.62 4.44 10.45
CA SER A 131 5.60 4.92 11.40
C SER A 131 4.66 3.81 11.88
N TYR A 132 4.25 2.92 10.96
CA TYR A 132 3.38 1.78 11.27
C TYR A 132 3.91 0.48 10.71
N TYR A 133 3.94 -0.54 11.55
CA TYR A 133 4.27 -1.91 11.17
C TYR A 133 3.07 -2.82 11.40
N ILE A 134 2.62 -3.50 10.36
CA ILE A 134 1.40 -4.32 10.40
C ILE A 134 1.77 -5.76 10.09
N VAL A 135 1.32 -6.68 10.95
CA VAL A 135 1.46 -8.12 10.72
C VAL A 135 0.07 -8.72 10.55
N TYR A 136 -0.19 -9.27 9.37
CA TYR A 136 -1.42 -9.97 9.04
C TYR A 136 -1.19 -11.47 9.01
N ASP A 137 -1.87 -12.20 9.89
CA ASP A 137 -1.77 -13.64 10.04
C ASP A 137 -3.14 -14.30 9.78
N PRO A 138 -3.49 -14.55 8.50
CA PRO A 138 -4.78 -15.10 8.13
C PRO A 138 -5.06 -16.48 8.74
N THR A 139 -4.01 -17.20 9.16
CA THR A 139 -4.09 -18.57 9.69
C THR A 139 -3.92 -18.64 11.21
N GLY A 140 -3.69 -17.50 11.88
CA GLY A 140 -3.57 -17.40 13.33
C GLY A 140 -2.38 -18.15 13.93
N GLN A 141 -1.29 -18.32 13.18
CA GLN A 141 -0.05 -18.97 13.63
C GLN A 141 0.56 -18.34 14.89
N PHE A 142 0.38 -17.03 15.07
CA PHE A 142 0.83 -16.24 16.21
C PHE A 142 -0.31 -15.81 17.16
N GLY A 143 -1.48 -16.45 17.05
CA GLY A 143 -2.62 -16.31 17.96
C GLY A 143 -3.49 -15.06 17.78
N GLN A 144 -3.09 -14.11 16.95
CA GLN A 144 -3.90 -12.94 16.56
C GLN A 144 -3.83 -12.75 15.06
N VAL A 145 -4.97 -12.46 14.43
CA VAL A 145 -5.08 -12.32 12.97
C VAL A 145 -4.45 -11.02 12.47
N LEU A 146 -4.47 -9.96 13.27
CA LEU A 146 -3.95 -8.66 12.90
C LEU A 146 -3.25 -8.04 14.11
N ARG A 147 -2.00 -7.63 13.91
CA ARG A 147 -1.24 -6.82 14.87
C ARG A 147 -0.83 -5.53 14.18
N VAL A 148 -1.06 -4.41 14.85
CA VAL A 148 -0.65 -3.08 14.37
C VAL A 148 0.28 -2.49 15.42
N TYR A 149 1.46 -2.09 14.97
CA TYR A 149 2.47 -1.43 15.78
C TYR A 149 2.62 0.01 15.32
N GLU A 150 2.53 0.96 16.24
CA GLU A 150 2.77 2.38 16.00
C GLU A 150 4.09 2.80 16.63
N LEU A 151 4.91 3.53 15.89
CA LEU A 151 6.15 4.09 16.39
C LEU A 151 5.86 5.26 17.34
N ARG A 152 6.10 5.06 18.64
CA ARG A 152 5.92 6.09 19.67
C ARG A 152 7.27 6.46 20.26
N GLY A 153 7.75 7.65 19.93
CA GLY A 153 9.09 8.08 20.31
C GLY A 153 10.14 7.23 19.62
N MET A 154 10.84 6.37 20.36
CA MET A 154 11.90 5.50 19.84
C MET A 154 11.51 4.03 19.62
N ARG A 155 10.32 3.62 20.07
CA ARG A 155 9.93 2.20 20.06
C ARG A 155 8.53 1.99 19.53
N TYR A 156 8.29 0.80 19.00
CA TYR A 156 6.96 0.36 18.66
C TYR A 156 6.13 0.07 19.91
N SER A 157 4.86 0.46 19.83
CA SER A 157 3.81 0.03 20.74
C SER A 157 2.74 -0.67 19.93
N GLU A 158 2.35 -1.88 20.34
CA GLU A 158 1.16 -2.54 19.77
C GLU A 158 -0.07 -1.72 20.14
N ILE A 159 -0.90 -1.40 19.15
CA ILE A 159 -2.14 -0.65 19.32
C ILE A 159 -3.34 -1.52 18.96
N SER A 160 -4.48 -1.25 19.59
CA SER A 160 -5.74 -1.94 19.29
C SER A 160 -6.49 -1.30 18.13
N GLU A 161 -6.25 -0.01 17.91
CA GLU A 161 -6.85 0.79 16.86
C GLU A 161 -6.24 0.41 15.52
N THR A 162 -7.09 0.25 14.51
CA THR A 162 -6.65 -0.04 13.14
C THR A 162 -6.65 1.18 12.23
N TRP A 163 -6.97 2.36 12.80
CA TRP A 163 -6.87 3.64 12.13
C TRP A 163 -5.47 4.23 12.33
N LEU A 164 -4.75 4.46 11.24
CA LEU A 164 -3.39 4.96 11.24
C LEU A 164 -3.44 6.49 11.08
N GLU A 165 -3.57 7.22 12.19
CA GLU A 165 -3.86 8.66 12.20
C GLU A 165 -2.86 9.47 11.35
N GLN A 166 -1.56 9.15 11.40
CA GLN A 166 -0.54 9.90 10.65
C GLN A 166 -0.57 9.61 9.13
N VAL A 167 -1.26 8.55 8.71
CA VAL A 167 -1.40 8.10 7.32
C VAL A 167 -2.74 8.57 6.74
N GLY A 168 -3.75 8.80 7.59
CA GLY A 168 -5.11 9.10 7.14
C GLY A 168 -5.82 7.91 6.48
N LEU A 169 -5.41 6.68 6.83
CA LEU A 169 -6.00 5.43 6.36
C LEU A 169 -6.13 4.44 7.52
N GLY A 170 -7.10 3.54 7.42
CA GLY A 170 -7.24 2.42 8.33
C GLY A 170 -6.98 1.10 7.61
N VAL A 171 -6.83 0.05 8.40
CA VAL A 171 -6.89 -1.33 7.93
C VAL A 171 -8.06 -2.07 8.58
N THR A 172 -8.65 -3.01 7.86
CA THR A 172 -9.73 -3.85 8.38
C THR A 172 -9.64 -5.24 7.81
N ILE A 173 -10.14 -6.21 8.57
CA ILE A 173 -10.39 -7.55 8.07
C ILE A 173 -11.74 -7.55 7.35
N TRP A 174 -11.77 -8.10 6.15
CA TRP A 174 -12.94 -8.13 5.29
C TRP A 174 -13.12 -9.52 4.70
N GLN A 175 -14.35 -10.02 4.69
CA GLN A 175 -14.70 -11.28 4.05
C GLN A 175 -15.38 -11.03 2.72
N GLY A 176 -14.86 -11.67 1.68
CA GLY A 176 -15.48 -11.64 0.37
C GLY A 176 -14.54 -12.09 -0.74
N GLU A 177 -14.90 -11.72 -1.97
CA GLU A 177 -14.20 -12.17 -3.16
C GLU A 177 -13.10 -11.21 -3.61
N PHE A 178 -11.93 -11.76 -3.91
CA PHE A 178 -10.92 -11.08 -4.71
C PHE A 178 -10.31 -12.06 -5.72
N GLU A 179 -10.25 -11.66 -6.99
CA GLU A 179 -9.75 -12.47 -8.11
C GLU A 179 -10.26 -13.93 -8.09
N GLY A 180 -11.58 -14.10 -7.95
CA GLY A 180 -12.26 -15.41 -7.97
C GLY A 180 -12.06 -16.26 -6.71
N ARG A 181 -11.58 -15.68 -5.61
CA ARG A 181 -11.37 -16.37 -4.33
C ARG A 181 -12.14 -15.70 -3.21
N GLN A 182 -13.10 -16.44 -2.66
CA GLN A 182 -13.79 -16.08 -1.42
C GLN A 182 -12.89 -16.43 -0.24
N ASP A 183 -12.47 -15.41 0.52
CA ASP A 183 -11.59 -15.59 1.67
C ASP A 183 -11.73 -14.41 2.65
N THR A 184 -10.93 -14.46 3.72
CA THR A 184 -10.70 -13.36 4.64
C THR A 184 -9.46 -12.59 4.19
N TRP A 185 -9.62 -11.29 3.96
CA TRP A 185 -8.60 -10.40 3.42
C TRP A 185 -8.32 -9.23 4.36
N LEU A 186 -7.07 -8.77 4.40
CA LEU A 186 -6.75 -7.43 4.90
C LEU A 186 -7.10 -6.40 3.83
N ARG A 187 -7.79 -5.32 4.20
CA ARG A 187 -8.16 -4.22 3.31
C ARG A 187 -7.81 -2.87 3.93
N TRP A 188 -7.43 -1.92 3.10
CA TRP A 188 -7.46 -0.51 3.48
C TRP A 188 -8.89 -0.02 3.61
N CYS A 189 -9.15 0.86 4.57
CA CYS A 189 -10.43 1.54 4.76
C CYS A 189 -10.26 3.02 5.08
N TYR A 190 -11.32 3.79 4.83
CA TYR A 190 -11.47 5.17 5.29
C TYR A 190 -11.85 5.20 6.78
N GLN A 191 -11.88 6.41 7.36
CA GLN A 191 -12.17 6.61 8.78
C GLN A 191 -13.57 6.13 9.18
N ASP A 192 -14.51 6.14 8.24
CA ASP A 192 -15.88 5.64 8.42
C ASP A 192 -15.98 4.11 8.30
N GLY A 193 -14.87 3.41 8.08
CA GLY A 193 -14.80 1.96 7.92
C GLY A 193 -15.09 1.47 6.50
N ASN A 194 -15.43 2.34 5.56
CA ASN A 194 -15.64 1.94 4.17
C ASN A 194 -14.32 1.50 3.54
N ILE A 195 -14.30 0.33 2.89
CA ILE A 195 -13.10 -0.19 2.25
C ILE A 195 -12.71 0.65 1.02
N LEU A 196 -11.40 0.79 0.80
CA LEU A 196 -10.87 1.33 -0.44
C LEU A 196 -11.07 0.29 -1.55
N LEU A 197 -11.96 0.59 -2.48
CA LEU A 197 -12.31 -0.33 -3.57
C LEU A 197 -11.18 -0.49 -4.59
N THR A 198 -11.00 -1.71 -5.10
CA THR A 198 -10.15 -1.98 -6.26
C THR A 198 -10.73 -1.35 -7.54
N GLY A 199 -9.95 -1.37 -8.62
CA GLY A 199 -10.42 -0.90 -9.92
C GLY A 199 -11.65 -1.67 -10.40
N ASP A 200 -11.60 -2.99 -10.30
CA ASP A 200 -12.66 -3.91 -10.74
C ASP A 200 -13.95 -3.73 -9.93
N GLU A 201 -13.82 -3.56 -8.61
CA GLU A 201 -14.97 -3.29 -7.73
C GLU A 201 -15.63 -1.95 -8.06
N ARG A 202 -14.84 -0.91 -8.36
CA ARG A 202 -15.36 0.40 -8.79
C ARG A 202 -16.04 0.33 -10.15
N ALA A 203 -15.45 -0.40 -11.11
CA ALA A 203 -16.03 -0.62 -12.42
C ALA A 203 -17.38 -1.34 -12.31
N SER A 204 -17.43 -2.43 -11.55
CA SER A 204 -18.65 -3.20 -11.31
C SER A 204 -19.75 -2.34 -10.67
N GLN A 205 -19.42 -1.51 -9.68
CA GLN A 205 -20.38 -0.57 -9.09
C GLN A 205 -20.87 0.49 -10.08
N ALA A 206 -19.99 0.99 -10.96
CA ALA A 206 -20.36 1.98 -11.97
C ALA A 206 -21.31 1.38 -13.01
N GLU A 207 -21.03 0.16 -13.50
CA GLU A 207 -21.88 -0.58 -14.43
C GLU A 207 -23.26 -0.87 -13.85
N GLN A 208 -23.31 -1.29 -12.58
CA GLN A 208 -24.58 -1.55 -11.90
C GLN A 208 -25.41 -0.26 -11.76
N ARG A 209 -24.78 0.87 -11.44
CA ARG A 209 -25.47 2.17 -11.36
C ARG A 209 -25.96 2.64 -12.71
N ALA A 210 -25.16 2.51 -13.77
CA ALA A 210 -25.54 2.85 -15.13
C ALA A 210 -26.75 2.02 -15.58
N SER A 211 -26.68 0.69 -15.40
CA SER A 211 -27.78 -0.22 -15.74
C SER A 211 -29.08 0.12 -15.00
N GLN A 212 -29.00 0.44 -13.70
CA GLN A 212 -30.17 0.86 -12.93
C GLN A 212 -30.73 2.21 -13.37
N ALA A 213 -29.86 3.16 -13.73
CA ALA A 213 -30.28 4.47 -14.23
C ALA A 213 -30.99 4.34 -15.59
N GLU A 214 -30.46 3.52 -16.50
CA GLU A 214 -31.08 3.22 -17.79
C GLU A 214 -32.45 2.57 -17.63
N GLN A 215 -32.57 1.57 -16.76
CA GLN A 215 -33.87 0.93 -16.48
C GLN A 215 -34.89 1.92 -15.91
N ARG A 216 -34.47 2.80 -14.98
CA ARG A 216 -35.36 3.83 -14.42
C ARG A 216 -35.76 4.86 -15.48
N ALA A 217 -34.84 5.28 -16.34
CA ALA A 217 -35.11 6.22 -17.43
C ALA A 217 -36.11 5.62 -18.43
N GLN A 218 -35.96 4.34 -18.79
CA GLN A 218 -36.90 3.63 -19.67
C GLN A 218 -38.30 3.54 -19.07
N LEU A 219 -38.41 3.18 -17.77
CA LEU A 219 -39.70 3.12 -17.07
C LEU A 219 -40.38 4.49 -16.98
N LEU A 220 -39.62 5.54 -16.67
CA LEU A 220 -40.14 6.91 -16.63
C LEU A 220 -40.58 7.39 -18.01
N ALA A 221 -39.79 7.13 -19.06
CA ALA A 221 -40.16 7.45 -20.43
C ALA A 221 -41.44 6.74 -20.86
N GLU A 222 -41.62 5.47 -20.48
CA GLU A 222 -42.85 4.74 -20.75
C GLU A 222 -44.05 5.33 -19.98
N GLN A 223 -43.86 5.71 -18.71
CA GLN A 223 -44.89 6.38 -17.91
C GLN A 223 -45.28 7.74 -18.47
N LEU A 224 -44.32 8.56 -18.90
CA LEU A 224 -44.57 9.86 -19.54
C LEU A 224 -45.35 9.69 -20.84
N ARG A 225 -44.97 8.73 -21.68
CA ARG A 225 -45.72 8.38 -22.90
C ARG A 225 -47.15 7.97 -22.58
N ARG A 226 -47.39 7.19 -21.51
CA ARG A 226 -48.75 6.85 -21.05
C ARG A 226 -49.56 8.06 -20.56
N MET A 227 -48.90 9.10 -20.07
CA MET A 227 -49.53 10.36 -19.67
C MET A 227 -49.68 11.36 -20.84
N GLY A 228 -49.30 10.97 -22.06
CA GLY A 228 -49.38 11.82 -23.25
C GLY A 228 -48.30 12.91 -23.32
N ILE A 229 -47.24 12.78 -22.52
CA ILE A 229 -46.08 13.67 -22.55
C ILE A 229 -45.01 12.98 -23.38
N GLU A 230 -44.62 13.55 -24.51
CA GLU A 230 -43.46 13.05 -25.26
C GLU A 230 -42.17 13.41 -24.49
N PRO A 231 -41.35 12.43 -24.09
CA PRO A 231 -40.04 12.71 -23.52
C PRO A 231 -39.18 13.41 -24.58
N SER A 232 -38.66 14.61 -24.28
CA SER A 232 -37.67 15.26 -25.14
C SER A 232 -36.31 14.57 -24.99
N ASP A 233 -35.60 14.40 -26.11
CA ASP A 233 -34.22 13.91 -26.18
C ASP A 233 -33.24 14.76 -25.33
#